data_AF-A0A6J6JAV5-F1
#
_entry.id   AF-A0A6J6JAV5-F1
#
_cell.length_a   1.000
_cell.length_b   1.000
_cell.length_c   1.000
_cell.angle_alpha   90.00
_cell.angle_beta   90.00
_cell.angle_gamma   90.00
#
_symmetry.space_group_name_H-M   'P 1'
#
loop_
_entity.id
_entity.type
_entity.pdbx_description
1 polymer ?
#
loop_
_entity_poly.entity_id
_entity_poly.type
_entity_poly.pdbx_seq_one_letter_code
_entity_poly.pdbx_strand_id
1 'polypeptide(L)'
;MDYLVQANRAVAGETVENQIIADGKNVIILGGGDTGADCLGTATRQGAISVTTLAIGTQPPTERTENQPWPTYPTLFEVASAHEEFGERKYLHSTVEFVGENGKLTGVKVADTEFVDGKRLPKAGTERIIPADLVFLALGFTGVEGDLIAEQSSTELDSRGNLARNNKWSTNADGVFVAGDAGRGQSLIVWAIAEGRAAAAAVDEYLEGMTELPAPVKPTDKAFSVR
;
A
#
# COMPACT_ATOMS: atom_id res chain seq x y z
N MET A 1 -4.30 7.54 -1.66
CA MET A 1 -5.72 7.22 -1.40
C MET A 1 -6.35 8.38 -0.66
N ASP A 2 -7.40 8.95 -1.22
CA ASP A 2 -8.04 10.16 -0.68
C ASP A 2 -8.62 9.94 0.72
N TYR A 3 -9.29 8.81 0.96
CA TYR A 3 -9.96 8.53 2.24
C TYR A 3 -9.05 8.71 3.46
N LEU A 4 -7.89 8.06 3.48
CA LEU A 4 -6.94 8.15 4.60
C LEU A 4 -6.25 9.52 4.67
N VAL A 5 -5.92 10.13 3.53
CA VAL A 5 -5.30 11.46 3.50
C VAL A 5 -6.25 12.51 4.08
N GLN A 6 -7.51 12.48 3.66
CA GLN A 6 -8.56 13.36 4.15
C GLN A 6 -8.81 13.12 5.65
N ALA A 7 -8.87 11.86 6.09
CA ALA A 7 -9.03 11.52 7.51
C ALA A 7 -7.88 12.07 8.36
N ASN A 8 -6.62 11.92 7.91
CA ASN A 8 -5.45 12.44 8.63
C ASN A 8 -5.49 13.97 8.76
N ARG A 9 -5.86 14.69 7.71
CA ARG A 9 -6.03 16.16 7.75
C ARG A 9 -7.11 16.57 8.74
N ALA A 10 -8.26 15.90 8.72
CA ALA A 10 -9.34 16.17 9.66
C ALA A 10 -8.92 15.92 11.12
N VAL A 11 -8.17 14.83 11.38
CA VAL A 11 -7.59 14.54 12.71
C VAL A 11 -6.58 15.61 13.15
N ALA A 12 -5.84 16.19 12.21
CA ALA A 12 -4.94 17.31 12.46
C ALA A 12 -5.67 18.66 12.71
N GLY A 13 -7.00 18.68 12.62
CA GLY A 13 -7.83 19.87 12.83
C GLY A 13 -8.06 20.71 11.57
N GLU A 14 -7.69 20.21 10.40
CA GLU A 14 -7.98 20.88 9.12
C GLU A 14 -9.44 20.67 8.69
N THR A 15 -10.01 21.68 8.03
CA THR A 15 -11.31 21.52 7.36
C THR A 15 -11.11 20.88 5.99
N VAL A 16 -11.76 19.74 5.76
CA VAL A 16 -11.66 19.00 4.49
C VAL A 16 -12.99 19.07 3.76
N GLU A 17 -13.03 19.80 2.65
CA GLU A 17 -14.21 19.86 1.80
C GLU A 17 -14.50 18.49 1.17
N ASN A 18 -15.79 18.12 1.10
CA ASN A 18 -16.25 16.85 0.52
C ASN A 18 -15.54 15.62 1.09
N GLN A 19 -15.22 15.63 2.39
CA GLN A 19 -14.58 14.50 3.05
C GLN A 19 -15.39 13.21 2.86
N ILE A 20 -14.69 12.15 2.49
CA ILE A 20 -15.25 10.79 2.46
C ILE A 20 -15.39 10.33 3.92
N ILE A 21 -16.63 10.11 4.35
CA ILE A 21 -16.98 9.67 5.70
C ILE A 21 -17.72 8.33 5.63
N ALA A 22 -17.27 7.38 6.45
CA ALA A 22 -17.84 6.03 6.52
C ALA A 22 -19.03 5.90 7.49
N ASP A 23 -19.39 6.97 8.21
CA ASP A 23 -20.52 6.98 9.15
C ASP A 23 -21.81 6.48 8.51
N GLY A 24 -22.43 5.48 9.13
CA GLY A 24 -23.68 4.90 8.62
C GLY A 24 -23.53 4.16 7.28
N LYS A 25 -22.33 3.72 6.88
CA LYS A 25 -22.06 3.02 5.61
C LYS A 25 -21.63 1.57 5.80
N ASN A 26 -21.93 0.74 4.80
CA ASN A 26 -21.30 -0.56 4.62
C ASN A 26 -20.01 -0.38 3.81
N VAL A 27 -18.87 -0.76 4.37
CA VAL A 27 -17.55 -0.53 3.80
C VAL A 27 -16.90 -1.85 3.42
N ILE A 28 -16.41 -1.93 2.19
CA ILE A 28 -15.59 -3.03 1.70
C ILE A 28 -14.17 -2.54 1.44
N ILE A 29 -13.17 -3.24 1.99
CA ILE A 29 -11.75 -2.95 1.77
C ILE A 29 -11.16 -4.07 0.93
N LEU A 30 -10.64 -3.75 -0.26
CA LEU A 30 -9.94 -4.69 -1.12
C LEU A 30 -8.44 -4.56 -0.89
N GLY A 31 -7.85 -5.49 -0.14
CA GLY A 31 -6.43 -5.45 0.23
C GLY A 31 -6.19 -5.81 1.68
N GLY A 32 -5.11 -6.54 1.95
CA GLY A 32 -4.83 -7.12 3.26
C GLY A 32 -3.60 -6.58 3.98
N GLY A 33 -2.92 -5.57 3.44
CA GLY A 33 -1.76 -4.94 4.07
C GLY A 33 -2.12 -3.75 4.97
N ASP A 34 -1.11 -3.00 5.39
CA ASP A 34 -1.22 -1.90 6.36
C ASP A 34 -2.24 -0.85 5.96
N THR A 35 -2.24 -0.42 4.69
CA THR A 35 -3.24 0.53 4.17
C THR A 35 -4.68 0.04 4.36
N GLY A 36 -4.91 -1.28 4.23
CA GLY A 36 -6.22 -1.88 4.46
C GLY A 36 -6.60 -1.89 5.94
N ALA A 37 -5.63 -2.16 6.83
CA ALA A 37 -5.84 -2.07 8.28
C ALA A 37 -6.14 -0.63 8.74
N ASP A 38 -5.46 0.37 8.17
CA ASP A 38 -5.73 1.78 8.46
C ASP A 38 -7.14 2.19 7.99
N CYS A 39 -7.56 1.72 6.81
CA CYS A 39 -8.94 1.92 6.33
C CYS A 39 -9.96 1.32 7.29
N LEU A 40 -9.71 0.10 7.78
CA LEU A 40 -10.57 -0.60 8.72
C LEU A 40 -10.70 0.19 10.03
N GLY A 41 -9.58 0.57 10.63
CA GLY A 41 -9.55 1.32 11.89
C GLY A 41 -10.25 2.67 11.77
N THR A 42 -10.01 3.39 10.66
CA THR A 42 -10.62 4.70 10.39
C THR A 42 -12.12 4.59 10.16
N ALA A 43 -12.58 3.68 9.29
CA ALA A 43 -14.01 3.52 8.98
C ALA A 43 -14.83 3.13 10.20
N THR A 44 -14.26 2.26 11.02
CA THR A 44 -14.86 1.85 12.29
C THR A 44 -15.00 3.03 13.25
N ARG A 45 -13.93 3.81 13.45
CA ARG A 45 -13.94 5.00 14.33
C ARG A 45 -14.89 6.09 13.84
N GLN A 46 -15.17 6.13 12.54
CA GLN A 46 -16.15 7.03 11.95
C GLN A 46 -17.61 6.55 12.09
N GLY A 47 -17.88 5.34 12.61
CA GLY A 47 -19.25 4.85 12.80
C GLY A 47 -19.83 4.06 11.63
N ALA A 48 -18.99 3.39 10.83
CA ALA A 48 -19.47 2.49 9.78
C ALA A 48 -20.40 1.40 10.34
N ILE A 49 -21.47 1.08 9.59
CA ILE A 49 -22.42 0.00 9.94
C ILE A 49 -21.72 -1.35 9.88
N SER A 50 -20.90 -1.54 8.85
CA SER A 50 -20.10 -2.74 8.66
C SER A 50 -18.80 -2.39 7.95
N VAL A 51 -17.71 -3.10 8.29
CA VAL A 51 -16.45 -3.00 7.57
C VAL A 51 -15.93 -4.42 7.33
N THR A 52 -15.78 -4.78 6.05
CA THR A 52 -15.30 -6.10 5.64
C THR A 52 -14.06 -5.97 4.79
N THR A 53 -12.98 -6.63 5.22
CA THR A 53 -11.74 -6.71 4.45
C THR A 53 -11.73 -7.99 3.62
N LEU A 54 -11.63 -7.84 2.30
CA LEU A 54 -11.48 -8.93 1.35
C LEU A 54 -10.01 -9.08 0.99
N ALA A 55 -9.39 -10.14 1.49
CA ALA A 55 -8.01 -10.48 1.20
C ALA A 55 -7.92 -11.50 0.05
N ILE A 56 -7.10 -11.16 -0.93
CA ILE A 56 -6.77 -12.05 -2.04
C ILE A 56 -5.74 -13.07 -1.53
N GLY A 57 -6.19 -14.22 -1.04
CA GLY A 57 -5.32 -15.40 -0.92
C GLY A 57 -5.88 -16.46 0.01
N THR A 58 -5.11 -17.53 0.17
CA THR A 58 -5.21 -18.37 1.37
C THR A 58 -4.78 -17.53 2.57
N GLN A 59 -5.41 -17.79 3.71
CA GLN A 59 -4.93 -17.24 4.97
C GLN A 59 -3.45 -17.64 5.18
N PRO A 60 -2.53 -16.68 5.41
CA PRO A 60 -1.14 -17.01 5.73
C PRO A 60 -1.04 -17.86 7.01
N PRO A 61 0.08 -18.56 7.25
CA PRO A 61 0.29 -19.31 8.49
C PRO A 61 0.45 -18.36 9.69
N THR A 62 0.04 -18.79 10.87
CA THR A 62 0.23 -18.04 12.13
C THR A 62 1.65 -18.10 12.66
N GLU A 63 2.45 -19.07 12.19
CA GLU A 63 3.82 -19.29 12.63
C GLU A 63 4.79 -19.30 11.44
N ARG A 64 6.07 -18.98 11.72
CA ARG A 64 7.13 -18.95 10.72
C ARG A 64 7.33 -20.34 10.12
N THR A 65 7.32 -20.42 8.80
CA THR A 65 7.57 -21.67 8.07
C THR A 65 9.07 -21.91 7.90
N GLU A 66 9.46 -23.18 7.74
CA GLU A 66 10.87 -23.57 7.50
C GLU A 66 11.47 -22.89 6.25
N ASN A 67 10.63 -22.63 5.25
CA ASN A 67 11.01 -21.99 4.00
C ASN A 67 11.22 -20.47 4.13
N GLN A 68 10.95 -19.88 5.30
CA GLN A 68 11.18 -18.48 5.59
C GLN A 68 11.91 -18.34 6.93
N PRO A 69 13.18 -18.79 7.05
CA PRO A 69 13.91 -18.80 8.31
C PRO A 69 14.40 -17.41 8.70
N TRP A 70 14.68 -17.19 9.98
CA TRP A 70 15.39 -15.97 10.42
C TRP A 70 16.73 -15.87 9.67
N PRO A 71 17.17 -14.68 9.22
CA PRO A 71 16.65 -13.33 9.50
C PRO A 71 15.63 -12.80 8.49
N THR A 72 15.04 -13.65 7.63
CA THR A 72 14.05 -13.18 6.65
C THR A 72 12.78 -12.68 7.33
N TYR A 73 12.08 -11.74 6.69
CA TYR A 73 10.76 -11.31 7.15
C TYR A 73 9.70 -12.29 6.64
N PRO A 74 9.05 -13.07 7.52
CA PRO A 74 8.12 -14.11 7.10
C PRO A 74 6.75 -13.51 6.74
N THR A 75 6.05 -14.14 5.80
CA THR A 75 4.63 -13.86 5.53
C THR A 75 3.78 -14.59 6.57
N LEU A 76 3.37 -13.88 7.61
CA LEU A 76 2.52 -14.41 8.67
C LEU A 76 1.09 -13.87 8.57
N PHE A 77 0.17 -14.57 9.23
CA PHE A 77 -1.15 -14.06 9.50
C PHE A 77 -1.04 -12.99 10.59
N GLU A 78 -0.95 -11.74 10.15
CA GLU A 78 -0.96 -10.60 11.05
C GLU A 78 -2.40 -10.12 11.25
N VAL A 79 -2.81 -10.06 12.52
CA VAL A 79 -4.02 -9.39 12.97
C VAL A 79 -3.57 -8.00 13.42
N ALA A 80 -3.79 -6.98 12.60
CA ALA A 80 -3.53 -5.60 13.03
C ALA A 80 -4.50 -5.23 14.16
N SER A 81 -4.11 -4.33 15.06
CA SER A 81 -4.94 -3.89 16.20
C SER A 81 -6.36 -3.48 15.80
N ALA A 82 -6.50 -2.82 14.64
CA ALA A 82 -7.81 -2.46 14.09
C ALA A 82 -8.75 -3.67 13.91
N HIS A 83 -8.21 -4.84 13.54
CA HIS A 83 -8.97 -6.09 13.40
C HIS A 83 -9.31 -6.73 14.75
N GLU A 84 -8.48 -6.51 15.78
CA GLU A 84 -8.78 -6.98 17.13
C GLU A 84 -9.89 -6.15 17.78
N GLU A 85 -9.89 -4.86 17.51
CA GLU A 85 -10.91 -3.94 18.01
C GLU A 85 -12.25 -4.18 17.30
N PHE A 86 -12.26 -4.29 15.96
CA PHE A 86 -13.48 -4.40 15.16
C PHE A 86 -13.26 -5.05 13.78
N GLY A 87 -14.28 -5.74 13.25
CA GLY A 87 -14.34 -6.14 11.83
C GLY A 87 -14.34 -7.65 11.58
N GLU A 88 -14.96 -8.04 10.47
CA GLU A 88 -14.96 -9.41 9.98
C GLU A 88 -13.99 -9.52 8.80
N ARG A 89 -12.96 -10.38 8.90
CA ARG A 89 -12.01 -10.62 7.80
C ARG A 89 -12.38 -11.89 7.06
N LYS A 90 -12.72 -11.76 5.78
CA LYS A 90 -13.10 -12.89 4.93
C LYS A 90 -11.99 -13.19 3.92
N TYR A 91 -11.44 -14.41 4.00
CA TYR A 91 -10.41 -14.92 3.10
C TYR A 91 -11.02 -15.68 1.92
N LEU A 92 -10.25 -15.91 0.86
CA LEU A 92 -10.66 -16.69 -0.32
C LEU A 92 -11.81 -16.09 -1.15
N HIS A 93 -12.10 -14.80 -1.03
CA HIS A 93 -13.08 -14.15 -1.91
C HIS A 93 -12.36 -13.43 -3.05
N SER A 94 -12.77 -13.70 -4.28
CA SER A 94 -12.38 -12.94 -5.46
C SER A 94 -13.48 -11.92 -5.75
N THR A 95 -13.08 -10.65 -5.89
CA THR A 95 -14.00 -9.59 -6.33
C THR A 95 -14.25 -9.76 -7.82
N VAL A 96 -15.52 -9.87 -8.22
CA VAL A 96 -15.93 -10.12 -9.61
C VAL A 96 -16.40 -8.82 -10.25
N GLU A 97 -17.22 -8.04 -9.56
CA GLU A 97 -17.89 -6.86 -10.13
C GLU A 97 -18.33 -5.88 -9.04
N PHE A 98 -18.30 -4.57 -9.35
CA PHE A 98 -18.99 -3.54 -8.57
C PHE A 98 -20.42 -3.40 -9.05
N VAL A 99 -21.37 -3.53 -8.14
CA VAL A 99 -22.80 -3.47 -8.43
C VAL A 99 -23.33 -2.12 -7.96
N GLY A 100 -24.10 -1.46 -8.82
CA GLY A 100 -24.67 -0.16 -8.52
C GLY A 100 -25.90 0.17 -9.34
N GLU A 101 -26.65 1.15 -8.86
CA GLU A 101 -27.84 1.69 -9.49
C GLU A 101 -27.71 3.21 -9.61
N ASN A 102 -28.08 3.78 -10.76
CA ASN A 102 -28.05 5.23 -11.00
C ASN A 102 -26.68 5.87 -10.70
N GLY A 103 -25.58 5.17 -11.00
CA GLY A 103 -24.22 5.66 -10.76
C GLY A 103 -23.77 5.59 -9.28
N LYS A 104 -24.56 4.99 -8.39
CA LYS A 104 -24.22 4.80 -6.98
C LYS A 104 -23.95 3.32 -6.69
N LEU A 105 -22.84 3.05 -6.01
CA LEU A 105 -22.48 1.73 -5.51
C LEU A 105 -23.54 1.24 -4.51
N THR A 106 -23.97 -0.02 -4.66
CA THR A 106 -24.88 -0.70 -3.73
C THR A 106 -24.31 -2.01 -3.21
N GLY A 107 -23.30 -2.58 -3.89
CA GLY A 107 -22.66 -3.80 -3.45
C GLY A 107 -21.45 -4.21 -4.26
N VAL A 108 -20.78 -5.24 -3.77
CA VAL A 108 -19.67 -5.91 -4.45
C VAL A 108 -20.06 -7.36 -4.69
N LYS A 109 -20.04 -7.79 -5.96
CA LYS A 109 -20.19 -9.20 -6.30
C LYS A 109 -18.86 -9.90 -6.07
N VAL A 110 -18.89 -10.93 -5.23
CA VAL A 110 -17.74 -11.75 -4.88
C VAL A 110 -18.03 -13.22 -5.19
N ALA A 111 -16.98 -14.00 -5.41
CA ALA A 111 -17.06 -15.45 -5.51
C ALA A 111 -15.96 -16.08 -4.66
N ASP A 112 -16.13 -17.35 -4.31
CA ASP A 112 -15.04 -18.12 -3.72
C ASP A 112 -13.89 -18.25 -4.73
N THR A 113 -12.69 -18.48 -4.23
CA THR A 113 -11.49 -18.57 -5.06
C THR A 113 -11.08 -20.02 -5.25
N GLU A 114 -10.79 -20.40 -6.49
CA GLU A 114 -10.14 -21.68 -6.81
C GLU A 114 -8.83 -21.47 -7.59
N PHE A 115 -7.96 -22.47 -7.57
CA PHE A 115 -6.74 -22.50 -8.35
C PHE A 115 -6.90 -23.48 -9.50
N VAL A 116 -6.85 -22.97 -10.74
CA VAL A 116 -6.90 -23.76 -11.98
C VAL A 116 -5.61 -23.46 -12.74
N ASP A 117 -4.81 -24.50 -13.02
CA ASP A 117 -3.53 -24.38 -13.73
C ASP A 117 -2.55 -23.35 -13.11
N GLY A 118 -2.50 -23.29 -11.78
CA GLY A 118 -1.66 -22.33 -11.05
C GLY A 118 -2.15 -20.88 -11.12
N LYS A 119 -3.25 -20.62 -11.81
CA LYS A 119 -3.93 -19.32 -11.83
C LYS A 119 -5.07 -19.32 -10.83
N ARG A 120 -5.20 -18.20 -10.14
CA ARG A 120 -6.28 -17.95 -9.21
C ARG A 120 -7.50 -17.44 -9.98
N LEU A 121 -8.64 -18.13 -9.89
CA LEU A 121 -9.88 -17.78 -10.58
C LEU A 121 -11.09 -17.73 -9.63
N PRO A 122 -12.12 -16.90 -9.92
CA PRO A 122 -13.42 -16.99 -9.28
C PRO A 122 -14.07 -18.36 -9.56
N LYS A 123 -14.51 -19.06 -8.52
CA LYS A 123 -15.19 -20.35 -8.62
C LYS A 123 -16.64 -20.14 -9.05
N ALA A 124 -16.98 -20.62 -10.24
CA ALA A 124 -18.32 -20.49 -10.80
C ALA A 124 -19.39 -21.12 -9.88
N GLY A 125 -20.52 -20.45 -9.72
CA GLY A 125 -21.65 -20.90 -8.89
C GLY A 125 -21.54 -20.57 -7.41
N THR A 126 -20.51 -19.82 -7.00
CA THR A 126 -20.33 -19.33 -5.61
C THR A 126 -20.55 -17.83 -5.47
N GLU A 127 -21.08 -17.20 -6.52
CA GLU A 127 -21.26 -15.76 -6.60
C GLU A 127 -22.31 -15.28 -5.59
N ARG A 128 -21.98 -14.21 -4.88
CA ARG A 128 -22.88 -13.53 -3.95
C ARG A 128 -22.57 -12.04 -3.91
N ILE A 129 -23.58 -11.23 -3.58
CA ILE A 129 -23.42 -9.78 -3.44
C ILE A 129 -23.28 -9.46 -1.95
N ILE A 130 -22.22 -8.72 -1.61
CA ILE A 130 -22.05 -8.12 -0.30
C ILE A 130 -22.49 -6.65 -0.39
N PRO A 131 -23.42 -6.17 0.46
CA PRO A 131 -23.80 -4.76 0.49
C PRO A 131 -22.60 -3.86 0.72
N ALA A 132 -22.49 -2.79 -0.06
CA ALA A 132 -21.38 -1.86 0.03
C ALA A 132 -21.83 -0.48 -0.44
N ASP A 133 -21.63 0.52 0.40
CA ASP A 133 -21.81 1.94 0.08
C ASP A 133 -20.47 2.60 -0.28
N LEU A 134 -19.37 2.07 0.27
CA LEU A 134 -17.99 2.50 0.00
C LEU A 134 -17.10 1.30 -0.27
N VAL A 135 -16.22 1.43 -1.26
CA VAL A 135 -15.13 0.48 -1.52
C VAL A 135 -13.80 1.20 -1.48
N PHE A 136 -12.87 0.69 -0.68
CA PHE A 136 -11.49 1.17 -0.62
C PHE A 136 -10.53 0.17 -1.26
N LEU A 137 -9.80 0.63 -2.27
CA LEU A 137 -8.77 -0.16 -2.94
C LEU A 137 -7.43 0.03 -2.22
N ALA A 138 -7.08 -0.93 -1.37
CA ALA A 138 -5.83 -0.98 -0.60
C ALA A 138 -4.87 -2.05 -1.16
N LEU A 139 -4.68 -2.02 -2.49
CA LEU A 139 -3.99 -3.07 -3.25
C LEU A 139 -2.47 -2.85 -3.36
N GLY A 140 -1.95 -1.79 -2.74
CA GLY A 140 -0.58 -1.32 -2.90
C GLY A 140 -0.40 -0.39 -4.10
N PHE A 141 0.84 0.02 -4.32
CA PHE A 141 1.26 0.97 -5.34
C PHE A 141 2.24 0.30 -6.31
N THR A 142 2.22 0.74 -7.56
CA THR A 142 3.11 0.26 -8.62
C THR A 142 4.24 1.21 -8.93
N GLY A 143 4.28 2.41 -8.35
CA GLY A 143 5.26 3.43 -8.64
C GLY A 143 4.80 4.81 -8.20
N VAL A 144 5.54 5.83 -8.62
CA VAL A 144 5.17 7.24 -8.41
C VAL A 144 4.12 7.70 -9.43
N GLU A 145 3.56 8.89 -9.24
CA GLU A 145 2.79 9.60 -10.27
C GLU A 145 3.74 10.08 -11.38
N GLY A 146 4.17 9.12 -12.20
CA GLY A 146 5.30 9.27 -13.12
C GLY A 146 5.17 10.41 -14.10
N ASP A 147 4.00 10.55 -14.75
CA ASP A 147 3.77 11.60 -15.75
C ASP A 147 3.91 13.00 -15.15
N LEU A 148 3.35 13.22 -13.95
CA LEU A 148 3.41 14.49 -13.25
C LEU A 148 4.85 14.88 -12.90
N ILE A 149 5.61 13.93 -12.32
CA ILE A 149 6.99 14.21 -11.92
C ILE A 149 7.89 14.36 -13.14
N ALA A 150 7.74 13.51 -14.16
CA ALA A 150 8.51 13.62 -15.39
C ALA A 150 8.29 14.97 -16.10
N GLU A 151 7.05 15.47 -16.13
CA GLU A 151 6.74 16.80 -16.68
C GLU A 151 7.41 17.92 -15.89
N GLN A 152 7.43 17.83 -14.55
CA GLN A 152 7.96 18.89 -13.69
C GLN A 152 9.49 18.91 -13.57
N SER A 153 10.15 17.74 -13.57
CA SER A 153 11.58 17.62 -13.29
C SER A 153 12.40 16.96 -14.40
N SER A 154 11.78 16.54 -15.51
CA SER A 154 12.46 15.81 -16.60
C SER A 154 13.21 14.55 -16.14
N THR A 155 12.74 13.95 -15.03
CA THR A 155 13.35 12.76 -14.44
C THR A 155 12.82 11.49 -15.06
N GLU A 156 13.70 10.53 -15.30
CA GLU A 156 13.35 9.22 -15.87
C GLU A 156 12.82 8.26 -14.79
N LEU A 157 11.96 7.33 -15.23
CA LEU A 157 11.48 6.22 -14.40
C LEU A 157 12.28 4.94 -14.70
N ASP A 158 12.44 4.09 -13.69
CA ASP A 158 12.97 2.74 -13.85
C ASP A 158 11.91 1.77 -14.41
N SER A 159 12.31 0.54 -14.68
CA SER A 159 11.41 -0.50 -15.22
C SER A 159 10.29 -0.92 -14.26
N ARG A 160 10.31 -0.44 -13.01
CA ARG A 160 9.30 -0.69 -11.98
C ARG A 160 8.44 0.56 -11.72
N GLY A 161 8.57 1.64 -12.50
CA GLY A 161 7.79 2.87 -12.33
C GLY A 161 8.22 3.74 -11.14
N ASN A 162 9.39 3.51 -10.57
CA ASN A 162 10.00 4.40 -9.56
C ASN A 162 10.89 5.42 -10.27
N LEU A 163 11.23 6.53 -9.61
CA LEU A 163 12.23 7.45 -10.14
C LEU A 163 13.60 6.77 -10.21
N ALA A 164 14.21 6.80 -11.40
CA ALA A 164 15.52 6.20 -11.63
C ALA A 164 16.60 6.98 -10.87
N ARG A 165 17.54 6.25 -10.26
CA ARG A 165 18.68 6.82 -9.55
C ARG A 165 19.96 6.02 -9.78
N ASN A 166 21.09 6.70 -9.74
CA ASN A 166 22.40 6.07 -9.80
C ASN A 166 22.93 5.70 -8.39
N ASN A 167 24.18 5.25 -8.32
CA ASN A 167 24.86 4.88 -7.07
C ASN A 167 25.11 6.05 -6.10
N LYS A 168 24.91 7.30 -6.54
CA LYS A 168 25.00 8.53 -5.75
C LYS A 168 23.62 9.14 -5.44
N TRP A 169 22.54 8.37 -5.54
CA TRP A 169 21.15 8.83 -5.29
C TRP A 169 20.63 9.89 -6.28
N SER A 170 21.43 10.32 -7.26
CA SER A 170 21.02 11.33 -8.24
C SER A 170 20.21 10.69 -9.36
N THR A 171 19.26 11.45 -9.87
CA THR A 171 18.50 11.13 -11.09
C THR A 171 19.32 11.50 -12.33
N ASN A 172 18.71 11.44 -13.52
CA ASN A 172 19.27 11.98 -14.76
C ASN A 172 19.25 13.53 -14.80
N ALA A 173 18.38 14.19 -14.03
CA ALA A 173 18.33 15.63 -13.93
C ALA A 173 19.39 16.14 -12.94
N ASP A 174 20.16 17.14 -13.36
CA ASP A 174 21.25 17.71 -12.56
C ASP A 174 20.70 18.35 -11.26
N GLY A 175 21.38 18.10 -10.15
CA GLY A 175 20.94 18.58 -8.83
C GLY A 175 19.68 17.91 -8.26
N VAL A 176 19.10 16.90 -8.92
CA VAL A 176 17.89 16.21 -8.46
C VAL A 176 18.22 14.81 -7.93
N PHE A 177 17.77 14.53 -6.70
CA PHE A 177 18.05 13.30 -5.97
C PHE A 177 16.76 12.65 -5.48
N VAL A 178 16.77 11.32 -5.27
CA VAL A 178 15.59 10.58 -4.80
C VAL A 178 15.93 9.55 -3.73
N ALA A 179 15.08 9.49 -2.71
CA ALA A 179 15.15 8.55 -1.59
C ALA A 179 13.76 8.01 -1.23
N GLY A 180 13.74 6.92 -0.46
CA GLY A 180 12.50 6.33 0.05
C GLY A 180 11.67 5.69 -1.06
N ASP A 181 10.36 5.59 -0.83
CA ASP A 181 9.44 4.85 -1.71
C ASP A 181 9.44 5.35 -3.15
N ALA A 182 9.72 6.63 -3.38
CA ALA A 182 9.77 7.20 -4.73
C ALA A 182 10.88 6.61 -5.62
N GLY A 183 12.00 6.16 -5.02
CA GLY A 183 13.11 5.51 -5.75
C GLY A 183 13.25 4.02 -5.47
N ARG A 184 12.73 3.53 -4.33
CA ARG A 184 12.81 2.13 -3.90
C ARG A 184 11.57 1.30 -4.27
N GLY A 185 10.43 1.97 -4.34
CA GLY A 185 9.10 1.37 -4.19
C GLY A 185 8.73 1.18 -2.72
N GLN A 186 7.44 0.94 -2.47
CA GLN A 186 6.83 0.79 -1.15
C GLN A 186 7.65 -0.08 -0.19
N SER A 187 8.05 0.50 0.94
CA SER A 187 8.87 -0.17 1.96
C SER A 187 8.55 0.33 3.36
N LEU A 188 9.30 -0.16 4.34
CA LEU A 188 9.16 0.27 5.73
C LEU A 188 9.73 1.67 5.94
N ILE A 189 9.16 2.41 6.88
CA ILE A 189 9.62 3.77 7.24
C ILE A 189 11.11 3.84 7.57
N VAL A 190 11.70 2.78 8.14
CA VAL A 190 13.14 2.73 8.45
C VAL A 190 14.01 2.79 7.20
N TRP A 191 13.55 2.23 6.07
CA TRP A 191 14.24 2.38 4.79
C TRP A 191 14.16 3.81 4.29
N ALA A 192 12.97 4.44 4.34
CA ALA A 192 12.82 5.83 3.94
C ALA A 192 13.74 6.77 4.76
N ILE A 193 13.85 6.56 6.08
CA ILE A 193 14.76 7.32 6.94
C ILE A 193 16.23 7.06 6.57
N ALA A 194 16.62 5.79 6.39
CA ALA A 194 18.00 5.44 6.06
C ALA A 194 18.43 5.97 4.68
N GLU A 195 17.59 5.79 3.66
CA GLU A 195 17.82 6.32 2.31
C GLU A 195 17.83 7.85 2.31
N GLY A 196 16.94 8.51 3.08
CA GLY A 196 16.93 9.96 3.20
C GLY A 196 18.24 10.51 3.76
N ARG A 197 18.81 9.85 4.78
CA ARG A 197 20.13 10.21 5.33
C ARG A 197 21.27 10.00 4.32
N ALA A 198 21.24 8.89 3.59
CA ALA A 198 22.24 8.59 2.57
C ALA A 198 22.17 9.54 1.36
N ALA A 199 20.96 9.89 0.93
CA ALA A 199 20.75 10.88 -0.12
C ALA A 199 21.16 12.28 0.32
N ALA A 200 20.92 12.66 1.58
CA ALA A 200 21.40 13.93 2.13
C ALA A 200 22.94 14.03 2.10
N ALA A 201 23.65 12.95 2.43
CA ALA A 201 25.11 12.90 2.30
C ALA A 201 25.57 13.08 0.84
N ALA A 202 24.86 12.51 -0.13
CA ALA A 202 25.18 12.69 -1.54
C ALA A 202 24.87 14.09 -2.07
N VAL A 203 23.80 14.73 -1.56
CA VAL A 203 23.50 16.14 -1.85
C VAL A 203 24.59 17.05 -1.30
N ASP A 204 25.03 16.80 -0.07
CA ASP A 204 26.13 17.55 0.58
C ASP A 204 27.44 17.42 -0.21
N GLU A 205 27.83 16.20 -0.60
CA GLU A 205 29.00 15.96 -1.47
C GLU A 205 28.88 16.68 -2.83
N TYR A 206 27.67 16.72 -3.41
CA TYR A 206 27.43 17.39 -4.69
C TYR A 206 27.61 18.91 -4.59
N LEU A 207 27.16 19.53 -3.49
CA LEU A 207 27.23 20.97 -3.29
C LEU A 207 28.61 21.44 -2.82
N GLU A 208 29.23 20.70 -1.88
CA GLU A 208 30.46 21.12 -1.18
C GLU A 208 31.72 20.42 -1.72
N GLY A 209 31.56 19.35 -2.52
CA GLY A 209 32.65 18.54 -3.07
C GLY A 209 33.18 17.45 -2.12
N MET A 210 32.77 17.46 -0.85
CA MET A 210 33.06 16.43 0.15
C MET A 210 31.91 16.36 1.16
N THR A 211 31.79 15.24 1.88
CA THR A 211 30.79 15.10 2.96
C THR A 211 31.37 14.33 4.14
N GLU A 212 30.99 14.76 5.35
CA GLU A 212 31.21 14.02 6.62
C GLU A 212 29.90 13.39 7.12
N LEU A 213 28.81 13.52 6.36
CA LEU A 213 27.51 12.97 6.74
C LEU A 213 27.48 11.44 6.56
N PRO A 214 26.74 10.72 7.42
CA PRO A 214 26.67 9.27 7.34
C PRO A 214 25.78 8.80 6.18
N ALA A 215 26.26 7.81 5.42
CA ALA A 215 25.50 7.09 4.40
C ALA A 215 25.23 5.64 4.85
N PRO A 216 24.14 5.38 5.60
CA PRO A 216 23.90 4.08 6.24
C PRO A 216 23.54 2.95 5.28
N VAL A 217 23.13 3.27 4.06
CA VAL A 217 22.71 2.31 3.03
C VAL A 217 23.15 2.80 1.65
N LYS A 218 23.18 1.88 0.68
CA LYS A 218 23.40 2.16 -0.74
C LYS A 218 22.06 2.10 -1.50
N PRO A 219 21.94 2.78 -2.67
CA PRO A 219 20.73 2.74 -3.51
C PRO A 219 20.25 1.33 -3.88
N THR A 220 21.18 0.36 -3.95
CA THR A 220 20.94 -1.03 -4.36
C THR A 220 20.67 -1.99 -3.21
N ASP A 221 20.77 -1.54 -1.95
CA ASP A 221 20.61 -2.42 -0.79
C ASP A 221 19.17 -2.94 -0.69
N LYS A 222 19.02 -4.25 -0.48
CA LYS A 222 17.72 -4.92 -0.36
C LYS A 222 17.63 -5.69 0.95
N ALA A 223 16.41 -5.86 1.45
CA ALA A 223 16.17 -6.78 2.56
C ALA A 223 16.53 -8.21 2.17
N PHE A 224 16.93 -9.02 3.15
CA PHE A 224 17.13 -10.45 2.95
C PHE A 224 15.80 -11.10 2.54
N SER A 225 15.77 -11.73 1.37
CA SER A 225 14.60 -12.44 0.84
C SER A 225 14.93 -13.89 0.55
N VAL A 226 14.03 -14.81 0.88
CA VAL A 226 14.07 -16.17 0.36
C VAL A 226 13.45 -16.14 -1.04
N ARG A 227 14.08 -16.82 -2.01
CA ARG A 227 13.57 -16.99 -3.38
C ARG A 227 12.65 -18.20 -3.46
#